data_AF-A0A970HL46-F1
#
_entry.id   AF-A0A970HL46-F1
#
_cell.length_a   1.000
_cell.length_b   1.000
_cell.length_c   1.000
_cell.angle_alpha   90.00
_cell.angle_beta   90.00
_cell.angle_gamma   90.00
#
_symmetry.space_group_name_H-M   'P 1'
#
loop_
_entity.id
_entity.type
_entity.pdbx_description
1 polymer ?
#
loop_
_entity_poly.entity_id
_entity_poly.type
_entity_poly.pdbx_seq_one_letter_code
_entity_poly.pdbx_strand_id
1 'polypeptide(L)'
;MLLRLAGLLIIFILIAWHEVPPLRREKLHRELAAFIVLMVIVFTLSALQVMGVHVPNPLKVGQRVNKAILGLLGISRPTGL
;
A
#
# COMPACT_ATOMS: atom_id res chain seq x y z
N MET A 1 19.34 4.55 6.41
CA MET A 1 18.03 4.49 7.08
C MET A 1 17.31 5.83 7.04
N LEU A 2 17.93 6.92 7.51
CA LEU A 2 17.35 8.27 7.51
C LEU A 2 16.95 8.78 6.11
N LEU A 3 17.82 8.61 5.11
CA LEU A 3 17.56 9.02 3.72
C LEU A 3 16.28 8.37 3.12
N ARG A 4 16.04 7.09 3.46
CA ARG A 4 14.87 6.34 2.97
C ARG A 4 13.57 6.88 3.58
N LEU A 5 13.60 7.18 4.88
CA LEU A 5 12.45 7.77 5.60
C LEU A 5 12.18 9.21 5.15
N ALA A 6 13.23 10.00 4.92
CA ALA A 6 13.11 11.35 4.39
C ALA A 6 12.47 11.34 2.98
N GLY A 7 12.92 10.45 2.09
CA GLY A 7 12.30 10.27 0.78
C GLY A 7 10.83 9.87 0.86
N LEU A 8 10.50 8.93 1.76
CA LEU A 8 9.10 8.52 2.00
C LEU A 8 8.24 9.71 2.46
N LEU A 9 8.71 10.49 3.43
CA LEU A 9 7.99 11.67 3.93
C LEU A 9 7.74 12.70 2.84
N ILE A 10 8.75 12.99 2.01
CA ILE A 10 8.62 13.94 0.90
C ILE A 10 7.52 13.51 -0.08
N ILE A 11 7.50 12.23 -0.44
CA ILE A 11 6.47 11.68 -1.35
C ILE A 11 5.07 11.83 -0.74
N PHE A 12 4.89 11.46 0.53
CA PHE A 12 3.58 11.60 1.19
C PHE A 12 3.17 13.07 1.31
N ILE A 13 4.09 13.99 1.62
CA ILE A 13 3.79 15.43 1.65
C ILE A 13 3.33 15.93 0.28
N LEU A 14 3.98 15.50 -0.81
CA LEU A 14 3.56 15.85 -2.18
C LEU A 14 2.16 15.33 -2.50
N ILE A 15 1.85 14.09 -2.11
CA ILE A 15 0.52 13.51 -2.30
C ILE A 15 -0.53 14.29 -1.51
N ALA A 16 -0.30 14.58 -0.22
CA ALA A 16 -1.20 15.42 0.57
C ALA A 16 -1.35 16.81 -0.03
N TRP A 17 -0.27 17.42 -0.50
CA TRP A 17 -0.33 18.73 -1.14
C TRP A 17 -1.19 18.72 -2.39
N HIS A 18 -1.16 17.64 -3.17
CA HIS A 18 -1.97 17.53 -4.38
C HIS A 18 -3.44 17.17 -4.09
N GLU A 19 -3.70 16.25 -3.17
CA GLU A 19 -5.06 15.74 -2.90
C GLU A 19 -5.85 16.51 -1.84
N VAL A 20 -5.21 17.06 -0.79
CA VAL A 20 -5.93 17.77 0.28
C VAL A 20 -6.61 19.06 -0.20
N PRO A 21 -5.99 19.93 -1.03
CA PRO A 21 -6.63 21.16 -1.49
C PRO A 21 -7.94 20.95 -2.27
N PRO A 22 -8.03 20.07 -3.28
CA PRO A 22 -9.30 19.85 -3.99
C PRO A 22 -10.38 19.29 -3.06
N LEU A 23 -10.06 18.31 -2.20
CA LEU A 23 -11.02 17.73 -1.25
C LEU A 23 -11.56 18.78 -0.27
N ARG A 24 -10.72 19.71 0.18
CA ARG A 24 -11.13 20.82 1.05
C ARG A 24 -11.95 21.89 0.32
N ARG A 25 -11.67 22.15 -0.97
CA ARG A 25 -12.42 23.11 -1.79
C ARG A 25 -13.84 22.64 -2.06
N GLU A 26 -14.03 21.34 -2.27
CA GLU A 26 -15.34 20.73 -2.54
C GLU A 26 -16.17 20.45 -1.26
N LYS A 27 -15.67 20.84 -0.08
CA LYS A 27 -16.28 20.58 1.25
C LYS A 27 -16.57 19.10 1.51
N LEU A 28 -15.79 18.23 0.87
CA LEU A 28 -15.87 16.78 0.96
C LEU A 28 -15.19 16.29 2.25
N HIS A 29 -15.79 16.63 3.40
CA HIS A 29 -15.21 16.33 4.72
C HIS A 29 -15.15 14.83 5.02
N ARG A 30 -16.06 14.04 4.46
CA ARG A 30 -16.07 12.58 4.61
C ARG A 30 -14.97 11.93 3.76
N GLU A 31 -14.82 12.36 2.50
CA GLU A 31 -13.74 11.91 1.63
C GLU A 31 -12.38 12.32 2.20
N LEU A 32 -12.26 13.53 2.76
CA LEU A 32 -11.03 13.98 3.39
C LEU A 32 -10.66 13.11 4.60
N ALA A 33 -11.65 12.74 5.42
CA ALA A 33 -11.43 11.81 6.53
C ALA A 33 -10.98 10.43 6.03
N ALA A 34 -11.64 9.89 5.00
CA ALA A 34 -11.27 8.61 4.41
C ALA A 34 -9.85 8.64 3.81
N PHE A 35 -9.50 9.71 3.09
CA PHE A 35 -8.17 9.94 2.55
C PHE A 35 -7.12 9.99 3.65
N ILE A 36 -7.33 10.78 4.71
CA ILE A 36 -6.39 10.86 5.83
C ILE A 36 -6.19 9.50 6.49
N VAL A 37 -7.28 8.74 6.73
CA VAL A 37 -7.19 7.40 7.31
C VAL A 37 -6.38 6.47 6.41
N LEU A 38 -6.69 6.42 5.11
CA LEU A 38 -5.93 5.61 4.16
C LEU A 38 -4.46 6.03 4.12
N MET A 39 -4.20 7.33 4.08
CA MET A 39 -2.87 7.91 3.99
C MET A 39 -2.02 7.52 5.21
N VAL A 40 -2.59 7.60 6.42
CA VAL A 40 -1.92 7.16 7.64
C VAL A 40 -1.63 5.67 7.59
N ILE A 41 -2.60 4.84 7.18
CA ILE A 41 -2.41 3.38 7.09
C ILE A 41 -1.26 3.05 6.13
N VAL A 42 -1.28 3.59 4.91
CA VAL A 42 -0.26 3.30 3.90
C VAL A 42 1.11 3.85 4.36
N PHE A 43 1.15 5.06 4.93
CA PHE A 43 2.38 5.63 5.48
C PHE A 43 2.98 4.74 6.57
N THR A 44 2.18 4.31 7.53
CA THR A 44 2.62 3.41 8.61
C THR A 44 3.16 2.11 8.04
N LEU A 45 2.43 1.47 7.12
CA LEU A 45 2.89 0.23 6.48
C LEU A 45 4.21 0.42 5.72
N SER A 46 4.34 1.50 4.94
CA SER A 46 5.57 1.83 4.22
C SER A 46 6.73 2.14 5.19
N ALA A 47 6.48 2.85 6.28
CA ALA A 47 7.49 3.15 7.29
C ALA A 47 7.99 1.86 7.98
N LEU A 48 7.07 0.97 8.38
CA LEU A 48 7.40 -0.35 8.93
C LEU A 48 8.25 -1.16 7.94
N GLN A 49 7.88 -1.15 6.66
CA GLN A 49 8.61 -1.87 5.61
C GLN A 49 10.02 -1.30 5.39
N VAL A 50 10.19 0.03 5.42
CA VAL A 50 11.50 0.69 5.35
C VAL A 50 12.36 0.39 6.58
N MET A 51 11.74 0.23 7.75
CA MET A 51 12.39 -0.21 8.99
C MET A 51 12.76 -1.71 8.99
N GLY A 52 12.40 -2.46 7.94
CA GLY A 52 12.69 -3.89 7.84
C GLY A 52 11.72 -4.77 8.64
N VAL A 53 10.63 -4.21 9.17
CA VAL A 53 9.57 -4.99 9.80
C VAL A 53 8.88 -5.80 8.70
N HIS A 54 8.78 -7.11 8.92
CA HIS A 54 8.11 -8.02 7.99
C HIS A 54 6.60 -7.74 8.01
N VAL A 55 6.16 -6.85 7.13
CA VAL A 55 4.74 -6.64 6.87
C VAL A 55 4.24 -7.83 6.04
N PRO A 56 3.30 -8.65 6.55
CA PRO A 56 2.80 -9.79 5.82
C PRO A 56 2.14 -9.29 4.52
N ASN A 57 2.72 -9.68 3.38
CA ASN A 57 2.21 -9.26 2.08
C ASN A 57 0.88 -9.97 1.79
N PRO A 58 -0.27 -9.26 1.72
CA PRO A 58 -1.57 -9.86 1.46
C PRO A 58 -1.63 -10.52 0.07
N LEU A 59 -0.80 -10.09 -0.89
CA LEU A 59 -0.70 -10.74 -2.20
C LEU A 59 -0.19 -12.17 -2.10
N LYS A 60 0.57 -12.53 -1.05
CA LYS A 60 0.95 -13.93 -0.81
C LYS A 60 -0.27 -14.81 -0.55
N VAL A 61 -1.33 -14.27 0.05
CA VAL A 61 -2.59 -14.99 0.25
C VAL A 61 -3.27 -15.22 -1.09
N GLY A 62 -3.38 -14.17 -1.91
CA GLY A 62 -3.90 -14.30 -3.28
C GLY A 62 -3.11 -15.28 -4.13
N GLN A 63 -1.78 -15.29 -4.02
CA GLN A 63 -0.91 -16.25 -4.69
C GLN A 63 -1.13 -17.69 -4.20
N ARG A 64 -1.38 -17.90 -2.91
CA ARG A 64 -1.71 -19.24 -2.38
C ARG A 64 -3.05 -19.74 -2.91
N VAL A 65 -4.06 -18.87 -2.94
CA VAL A 65 -5.38 -19.22 -3.48
C VAL A 65 -5.29 -19.51 -4.98
N ASN A 66 -4.59 -18.66 -5.74
CA ASN A 66 -4.40 -18.88 -7.17
C ASN A 66 -3.64 -20.20 -7.46
N LYS A 67 -2.59 -20.49 -6.69
CA LYS A 67 -1.88 -21.78 -6.78
C LYS A 67 -2.80 -22.96 -6.45
N ALA A 68 -3.65 -22.84 -5.44
CA ALA A 68 -4.62 -23.88 -5.09
C ALA A 68 -5.63 -24.12 -6.21
N ILE A 69 -6.19 -23.06 -6.80
CA ILE A 69 -7.13 -23.15 -7.93
C ILE A 69 -6.45 -23.77 -9.16
N LEU A 70 -5.24 -23.32 -9.51
CA LEU A 70 -4.49 -23.87 -10.64
C LEU A 70 -4.13 -25.35 -10.43
N GLY A 71 -3.78 -25.73 -9.20
CA GLY A 71 -3.53 -27.13 -8.83
C GLY A 71 -4.78 -28.01 -8.96
N LEU A 72 -5.95 -27.50 -8.56
CA LEU A 72 -7.23 -28.22 -8.72
C LEU A 72 -7.65 -28.35 -10.18
N LEU A 73 -7.27 -27.40 -11.05
CA LEU A 73 -7.54 -27.44 -12.49
C LEU A 73 -6.52 -28.28 -13.29
N GLY A 74 -5.53 -28.89 -12.63
CA GLY A 74 -4.48 -29.69 -13.29
C GLY A 74 -3.51 -28.85 -14.13
N ILE A 75 -3.55 -27.52 -14.05
CA ILE A 75 -2.67 -26.62 -14.79
C ILE A 75 -1.39 -26.42 -13.98
N SER A 76 -0.44 -27.34 -14.13
CA SER A 76 0.92 -27.18 -13.59
C SER A 76 1.67 -26.12 -14.40
N ARG A 77 1.80 -24.90 -13.85
CA ARG A 77 2.73 -23.90 -14.41
C ARG A 77 4.17 -24.27 -14.04
N PRO A 78 5.13 -24.21 -14.98
CA PRO A 78 6.52 -24.54 -14.73
C PRO A 78 7.11 -23.63 -13.64
N THR A 79 7.82 -24.26 -12.71
CA THR A 79 8.59 -23.62 -11.65
C THR A 79 9.76 -22.87 -12.26
N GLY A 80 9.57 -21.58 -12.52
CA GLY A 80 10.63 -20.69 -13.00
C GLY A 80 10.17 -19.26 -12.91
N LEU A 81 10.31 -18.68 -11.71
CA LEU A 81 10.49 -17.26 -11.39
C LEU A 81 10.71 -17.12 -9.88
#